data_AF-A0A2H0ECZ4-F1
#
_entry.id   AF-A0A2H0ECZ4-F1
#
_cell.length_a   1.000
_cell.length_b   1.000
_cell.length_c   1.000
_cell.angle_alpha   90.00
_cell.angle_beta   90.00
_cell.angle_gamma   90.00
#
_symmetry.space_group_name_H-M   'P 1'
#
loop_
_entity.id
_entity.type
_entity.pdbx_description
1 polymer ?
#
loop_
_entity_poly.entity_id
_entity_poly.type
_entity_poly.pdbx_seq_one_letter_code
_entity_poly.pdbx_strand_id
1 'polypeptide(L)'
;MSKILVLVSLLAIGFWATTASALAQEQTSKVDLGVENPGILPSSPFYFLKEWRRSITRFFTTNPVKKAELELNEANERAAEIKKLEETAPSKIEAITKATNNYQQNMERLRARLEQLKQTSENPNVDKLVEKLIDRSIKHNELFDNLKDKFQEQTDLRNRLEAGQEKISEVISEIPQRFENATEFQQKLLDKIQD
;
A
#
# COMPACT_ATOMS: atom_id res chain seq x y z
N MET A 1 -37.61 -55.23 -9.28
CA MET A 1 -36.30 -55.62 -8.70
C MET A 1 -35.22 -54.75 -9.33
N SER A 2 -34.37 -54.19 -8.48
CA SER A 2 -33.30 -53.23 -8.77
C SER A 2 -32.28 -53.73 -9.80
N LYS A 3 -31.72 -52.83 -10.63
CA LYS A 3 -30.30 -52.43 -10.58
C LYS A 3 -29.96 -51.36 -11.64
N ILE A 4 -29.58 -50.19 -11.13
CA ILE A 4 -28.81 -49.12 -11.77
C ILE A 4 -27.42 -49.66 -12.11
N LEU A 5 -26.84 -49.27 -13.26
CA LEU A 5 -25.39 -49.08 -13.33
C LEU A 5 -25.00 -47.95 -14.29
N VAL A 6 -24.38 -46.95 -13.67
CA VAL A 6 -23.81 -45.71 -14.20
C VAL A 6 -22.51 -46.01 -14.91
N LEU A 7 -22.30 -45.42 -16.09
CA LEU A 7 -20.99 -45.31 -16.75
C LEU A 7 -20.95 -44.04 -17.61
N VAL A 8 -20.66 -42.90 -16.98
CA VAL A 8 -20.02 -41.77 -17.65
C VAL A 8 -18.92 -41.29 -16.72
N SER A 9 -17.72 -41.80 -16.97
CA SER A 9 -16.49 -41.35 -16.35
C SER A 9 -15.76 -40.40 -17.30
N LEU A 10 -15.17 -39.36 -16.70
CA LEU A 10 -13.99 -38.61 -17.15
C LEU A 10 -14.16 -37.68 -18.36
N LEU A 11 -14.34 -36.39 -18.09
CA LEU A 11 -13.51 -35.27 -18.60
C LEU A 11 -14.09 -33.92 -18.13
N ALA A 12 -14.03 -33.65 -16.83
CA ALA A 12 -14.33 -32.31 -16.30
C ALA A 12 -13.59 -32.07 -14.98
N ILE A 13 -12.28 -32.35 -14.95
CA ILE A 13 -11.41 -31.95 -13.83
C ILE A 13 -10.23 -31.24 -14.48
N GLY A 14 -10.31 -29.91 -14.56
CA GLY A 14 -9.24 -29.12 -15.16
C GLY A 14 -9.57 -27.67 -15.49
N PHE A 15 -10.82 -27.20 -15.28
CA PHE A 15 -11.22 -25.84 -15.66
C PHE A 15 -11.79 -24.99 -14.52
N TRP A 16 -11.31 -25.20 -13.29
CA TRP A 16 -11.68 -24.34 -12.15
C TRP A 16 -10.49 -23.65 -11.48
N ALA A 17 -9.25 -24.07 -11.77
CA ALA A 17 -8.06 -23.47 -11.15
C ALA A 17 -7.51 -22.24 -11.91
N THR A 18 -7.96 -21.97 -13.15
CA THR A 18 -7.45 -20.87 -13.97
C THR A 18 -8.17 -19.54 -13.72
N THR A 19 -9.41 -19.56 -13.22
CA THR A 19 -10.21 -18.34 -13.05
C THR A 19 -9.79 -17.52 -11.82
N ALA A 20 -9.44 -18.17 -10.70
CA ALA A 20 -9.03 -17.47 -9.48
C ALA A 20 -7.74 -16.66 -9.67
N SER A 21 -6.74 -17.21 -10.36
CA SER A 21 -5.50 -16.49 -10.64
C SER A 21 -5.69 -15.32 -11.61
N ALA A 22 -6.65 -15.42 -12.53
CA ALA A 22 -6.97 -14.32 -13.45
C ALA A 22 -7.72 -13.19 -12.75
N LEU A 23 -8.65 -13.52 -11.84
CA LEU A 23 -9.39 -12.54 -11.04
C LEU A 23 -8.50 -11.79 -10.03
N ALA A 24 -7.62 -12.51 -9.34
CA ALA A 24 -6.66 -11.90 -8.41
C ALA A 24 -5.66 -10.97 -9.12
N GLN A 25 -5.22 -11.35 -10.33
CA GLN A 25 -4.32 -10.53 -11.15
C GLN A 25 -5.04 -9.33 -11.79
N GLU A 26 -6.35 -9.41 -12.05
CA GLU A 26 -7.14 -8.27 -12.50
C GLU A 26 -7.33 -7.24 -11.36
N GLN A 27 -7.58 -7.70 -10.13
CA GLN A 27 -7.78 -6.85 -8.95
C GLN A 27 -6.54 -6.05 -8.54
N THR A 28 -5.35 -6.67 -8.48
CA THR A 28 -4.11 -5.93 -8.13
C THR A 28 -3.78 -4.84 -9.16
N SER A 29 -4.04 -5.10 -10.45
CA SER A 29 -3.74 -4.16 -11.53
C SER A 29 -4.54 -2.85 -11.45
N LYS A 30 -5.74 -2.88 -10.83
CA LYS A 30 -6.67 -1.73 -10.78
C LYS A 30 -6.42 -0.74 -9.63
N VAL A 31 -5.59 -1.08 -8.64
CA VAL A 31 -5.32 -0.16 -7.52
C VAL A 31 -4.50 1.04 -8.03
N ASP A 32 -5.11 2.23 -8.04
CA ASP A 32 -4.43 3.48 -8.38
C ASP A 32 -3.67 4.05 -7.17
N LEU A 33 -2.35 4.00 -7.25
CA LEU A 33 -1.44 4.47 -6.21
C LEU A 33 -1.01 5.93 -6.42
N GLY A 34 -1.48 6.60 -7.49
CA GLY A 34 -1.10 7.97 -7.82
C GLY A 34 0.33 8.08 -8.36
N VAL A 35 0.91 6.95 -8.78
CA VAL A 35 2.25 6.82 -9.36
C VAL A 35 2.16 5.92 -10.57
N GLU A 36 2.29 6.50 -11.77
CA GLU A 36 2.22 5.77 -13.03
C GLU A 36 3.43 4.83 -13.21
N ASN A 37 4.63 5.29 -12.84
CA ASN A 37 5.85 4.49 -12.91
C ASN A 37 6.80 4.82 -11.76
N PRO A 38 7.13 3.86 -10.88
CA PRO A 38 8.06 4.08 -9.78
C PRO A 38 9.53 4.22 -10.21
N GLY A 39 9.88 3.93 -11.47
CA GLY A 39 11.24 4.03 -11.99
C GLY A 39 12.16 2.92 -11.45
N ILE A 40 13.28 3.29 -10.83
CA ILE A 40 14.29 2.33 -10.34
C ILE A 40 13.71 1.52 -9.17
N LEU A 41 13.64 0.20 -9.33
CA LEU A 41 13.11 -0.73 -8.33
C LEU A 41 14.19 -1.20 -7.33
N PRO A 42 13.80 -1.63 -6.11
CA PRO A 42 14.72 -2.18 -5.09
C PRO A 42 15.56 -3.39 -5.51
N SER A 43 15.17 -4.05 -6.60
CA SER A 43 15.89 -5.17 -7.24
C SER A 43 17.03 -4.72 -8.16
N SER A 44 17.09 -3.43 -8.51
CA SER A 44 18.14 -2.86 -9.35
C SER A 44 19.41 -2.56 -8.53
N PRO A 45 20.61 -2.83 -9.07
CA PRO A 45 21.87 -2.48 -8.41
C PRO A 45 22.04 -0.96 -8.24
N PHE A 46 21.33 -0.13 -9.02
CA PHE A 46 21.38 1.33 -8.95
C PHE A 46 20.34 1.95 -8.00
N TYR A 47 19.58 1.14 -7.26
CA TYR A 47 18.54 1.63 -6.36
C TYR A 47 19.09 2.57 -5.27
N PHE A 48 20.36 2.41 -4.87
CA PHE A 48 21.01 3.30 -3.91
C PHE A 48 21.01 4.77 -4.36
N LEU A 49 21.05 5.05 -5.67
CA LEU A 49 20.98 6.42 -6.20
C LEU A 49 19.63 7.06 -5.91
N LYS A 50 18.54 6.27 -6.01
CA LYS A 50 17.19 6.71 -5.69
C LYS A 50 17.08 7.04 -4.20
N GLU A 51 17.55 6.16 -3.32
CA GLU A 51 17.56 6.38 -1.87
C GLU A 51 18.44 7.57 -1.46
N TRP A 52 19.58 7.77 -2.12
CA TRP A 52 20.45 8.92 -1.89
C TRP A 52 19.75 10.24 -2.26
N ARG A 53 19.11 10.30 -3.44
CA ARG A 53 18.31 11.47 -3.85
C ARG A 53 17.16 11.75 -2.89
N ARG A 54 16.43 10.72 -2.45
CA ARG A 54 15.36 10.86 -1.44
C ARG A 54 15.92 11.43 -0.13
N SER A 55 17.09 10.96 0.31
CA SER A 55 17.76 11.44 1.53
C SER A 55 18.15 12.92 1.44
N ILE A 56 18.75 13.34 0.32
CA ILE A 56 19.07 14.75 0.06
C ILE A 56 17.81 15.61 0.09
N THR A 57 16.77 15.19 -0.64
CA THR A 57 15.50 15.93 -0.72
C THR A 57 14.84 16.08 0.66
N ARG A 58 14.85 15.02 1.47
CA ARG A 58 14.35 15.04 2.86
C ARG A 58 15.19 15.94 3.77
N PHE A 59 16.50 16.00 3.58
CA PHE A 59 17.40 16.84 4.37
C PHE A 59 17.11 18.33 4.14
N PHE A 60 16.96 18.74 2.88
CA PHE A 60 16.71 20.14 2.53
C PHE A 60 15.24 20.58 2.68
N THR A 61 14.30 19.66 2.84
CA THR A 61 12.90 20.00 3.18
C THR A 61 12.77 20.36 4.66
N THR A 62 12.63 21.66 4.95
CA THR A 62 12.53 22.20 6.32
C THR A 62 11.10 22.49 6.79
N ASN A 63 10.17 22.78 5.88
CA ASN A 63 8.78 23.04 6.24
C ASN A 63 8.10 21.74 6.73
N PRO A 64 7.48 21.72 7.94
CA PRO A 64 6.92 20.51 8.52
C PRO A 64 5.82 19.84 7.68
N VAL A 65 4.87 20.63 7.15
CA VAL A 65 3.78 20.11 6.31
C VAL A 65 4.33 19.51 5.02
N LYS A 66 5.21 20.24 4.33
CA LYS A 66 5.87 19.75 3.11
C LYS A 66 6.71 18.50 3.37
N LYS A 67 7.27 18.36 4.57
CA LYS A 67 8.06 17.20 4.96
C LYS A 67 7.18 15.96 5.16
N ALA A 68 6.02 16.11 5.78
CA ALA A 68 5.03 15.04 5.87
C ALA A 68 4.47 14.67 4.48
N GLU A 69 4.16 15.67 3.65
CA GLU A 69 3.72 15.44 2.26
C GLU A 69 4.80 14.72 1.43
N LEU A 70 6.07 15.06 1.62
CA LEU A 70 7.19 14.37 0.98
C LEU A 70 7.26 12.89 1.40
N GLU A 71 7.11 12.57 2.69
CA GLU A 71 7.11 11.16 3.14
C GLU A 71 5.86 10.41 2.62
N LEU A 72 4.69 11.05 2.51
CA LEU A 72 3.50 10.45 1.90
C LEU A 72 3.70 10.16 0.40
N ASN A 73 4.29 11.09 -0.34
CA ASN A 73 4.63 10.87 -1.76
C ASN A 73 5.62 9.71 -1.93
N GLU A 74 6.60 9.62 -1.03
CA GLU A 74 7.53 8.49 -1.00
C GLU A 74 6.81 7.17 -0.65
N ALA A 75 5.79 7.18 0.21
CA ALA A 75 4.98 6.01 0.50
C ALA A 75 4.23 5.51 -0.74
N ASN A 76 3.63 6.44 -1.50
CA ASN A 76 2.96 6.14 -2.77
C ASN A 76 3.95 5.51 -3.77
N GLU A 77 5.16 6.07 -3.90
CA GLU A 77 6.19 5.49 -4.76
C GLU A 77 6.61 4.09 -4.29
N ARG A 78 6.79 3.87 -2.98
CA ARG A 78 7.18 2.56 -2.45
C ARG A 78 6.06 1.52 -2.61
N ALA A 79 4.80 1.90 -2.42
CA ALA A 79 3.66 1.04 -2.75
C ALA A 79 3.67 0.66 -4.25
N ALA A 80 3.94 1.63 -5.13
CA ALA A 80 4.05 1.37 -6.56
C ALA A 80 5.26 0.49 -6.92
N GLU A 81 6.39 0.61 -6.21
CA GLU A 81 7.54 -0.30 -6.35
C GLU A 81 7.16 -1.74 -5.99
N ILE A 82 6.41 -1.94 -4.90
CA ILE A 82 5.93 -3.28 -4.47
C ILE A 82 5.02 -3.86 -5.55
N LYS A 83 3.99 -3.10 -5.97
CA LYS A 83 3.07 -3.50 -7.06
C LYS A 83 3.85 -3.84 -8.32
N LYS A 84 4.80 -3.00 -8.74
CA LYS A 84 5.57 -3.23 -9.96
C LYS A 84 6.45 -4.48 -9.89
N LEU A 85 7.05 -4.76 -8.74
CA LEU A 85 7.82 -5.98 -8.51
C LEU A 85 6.92 -7.22 -8.55
N GLU A 86 5.74 -7.14 -7.96
CA GLU A 86 4.75 -8.23 -8.03
C GLU A 86 4.28 -8.49 -9.47
N GLU A 87 4.04 -7.45 -10.27
CA GLU A 87 3.63 -7.58 -11.66
C GLU A 87 4.73 -8.16 -12.56
N THR A 88 5.97 -7.68 -12.39
CA THR A 88 7.05 -7.95 -13.36
C THR A 88 7.99 -9.08 -12.93
N ALA A 89 8.03 -9.41 -11.64
CA ALA A 89 8.91 -10.42 -11.09
C ALA A 89 8.32 -11.08 -9.82
N PRO A 90 7.11 -11.69 -9.89
CA PRO A 90 6.41 -12.24 -8.73
C PRO A 90 7.19 -13.35 -8.01
N SER A 91 8.12 -14.02 -8.70
CA SER A 91 8.99 -15.04 -8.09
C SER A 91 10.15 -14.47 -7.27
N LYS A 92 10.44 -13.16 -7.38
CA LYS A 92 11.50 -12.49 -6.61
C LYS A 92 11.00 -12.07 -5.23
N ILE A 93 10.59 -13.05 -4.43
CA ILE A 93 10.01 -12.85 -3.09
C ILE A 93 10.91 -11.97 -2.21
N GLU A 94 12.22 -12.19 -2.20
CA GLU A 94 13.16 -11.36 -1.43
C GLU A 94 13.14 -9.88 -1.84
N ALA A 95 12.97 -9.58 -3.13
CA ALA A 95 12.90 -8.20 -3.62
C ALA A 95 11.60 -7.53 -3.19
N ILE A 96 10.48 -8.27 -3.24
CA ILE A 96 9.16 -7.80 -2.77
C ILE A 96 9.22 -7.57 -1.26
N THR A 97 9.73 -8.52 -0.49
CA THR A 97 9.93 -8.41 0.97
C THR A 97 10.78 -7.19 1.32
N LYS A 98 11.88 -6.96 0.59
CA LYS A 98 12.71 -5.75 0.76
C LYS A 98 11.94 -4.47 0.46
N ALA A 99 11.14 -4.44 -0.62
CA ALA A 99 10.29 -3.30 -0.96
C ALA A 99 9.22 -3.03 0.12
N THR A 100 8.62 -4.07 0.69
CA THR A 100 7.67 -3.97 1.81
C THR A 100 8.31 -3.43 3.08
N ASN A 101 9.51 -3.91 3.44
CA ASN A 101 10.26 -3.36 4.58
C ASN A 101 10.62 -1.89 4.37
N ASN A 102 11.02 -1.56 3.15
CA ASN A 102 11.29 -0.20 2.71
C ASN A 102 10.05 0.70 2.90
N TYR A 103 8.86 0.22 2.53
CA TYR A 103 7.60 0.94 2.74
C TYR A 103 7.32 1.15 4.23
N GLN A 104 7.42 0.11 5.05
CA GLN A 104 7.21 0.20 6.51
C GLN A 104 8.09 1.27 7.17
N GLN A 105 9.38 1.32 6.81
CA GLN A 105 10.30 2.32 7.34
C GLN A 105 9.93 3.75 6.95
N ASN A 106 9.36 3.95 5.76
CA ASN A 106 8.86 5.25 5.33
C ASN A 106 7.55 5.62 6.03
N MET A 107 6.64 4.66 6.26
CA MET A 107 5.44 4.89 7.05
C MET A 107 5.76 5.29 8.49
N GLU A 108 6.77 4.69 9.11
CA GLU A 108 7.26 5.12 10.43
C GLU A 108 7.76 6.57 10.42
N ARG A 109 8.50 6.97 9.38
CA ARG A 109 8.93 8.36 9.23
C ARG A 109 7.73 9.29 9.03
N LEU A 110 6.77 8.92 8.19
CA LEU A 110 5.55 9.70 7.95
C LEU A 110 4.79 9.91 9.27
N ARG A 111 4.57 8.84 10.04
CA ARG A 111 3.96 8.88 11.37
C ARG A 111 4.67 9.88 12.27
N ALA A 112 6.00 9.76 12.40
CA ALA A 112 6.80 10.68 13.20
C ALA A 112 6.74 12.14 12.72
N ARG A 113 6.54 12.40 11.41
CA ARG A 113 6.33 13.76 10.90
C ARG A 113 4.96 14.31 11.28
N LEU A 114 3.92 13.47 11.26
CA LEU A 114 2.56 13.86 11.65
C LEU A 114 2.47 14.13 13.15
N GLU A 115 3.10 13.31 13.99
CA GLU A 115 3.20 13.55 15.44
C GLU A 115 3.84 14.91 15.76
N GLN A 116 4.87 15.29 15.00
CA GLN A 116 5.59 16.55 15.19
C GLN A 116 4.87 17.77 14.59
N LEU A 117 3.78 17.55 13.85
CA LEU A 117 3.06 18.61 13.16
C LEU A 117 2.16 19.37 14.14
N LYS A 118 2.55 20.60 14.46
CA LYS A 118 1.80 21.45 15.41
C LYS A 118 0.54 22.10 14.82
N GLN A 119 0.42 22.11 13.49
CA GLN A 119 -0.68 22.77 12.79
C GLN A 119 -1.87 21.82 12.67
N THR A 120 -3.08 22.38 12.74
CA THR A 120 -4.36 21.68 12.58
C THR A 120 -4.87 21.78 11.15
N SER A 121 -5.98 21.11 10.84
CA SER A 121 -6.72 21.15 9.57
C SER A 121 -7.22 22.55 9.21
N GLU A 122 -7.27 23.50 10.15
CA GLU A 122 -7.54 24.90 9.83
C GLU A 122 -6.51 25.49 8.85
N ASN A 123 -5.27 24.97 8.86
CA ASN A 123 -4.32 25.27 7.80
C ASN A 123 -4.71 24.49 6.52
N PRO A 124 -5.02 25.17 5.41
CA PRO A 124 -5.44 24.50 4.17
C PRO A 124 -4.43 23.49 3.61
N ASN A 125 -3.15 23.63 3.94
CA ASN A 125 -2.13 22.66 3.53
C ASN A 125 -2.14 21.39 4.39
N VAL A 126 -2.51 21.50 5.67
CA VAL A 126 -2.69 20.35 6.56
C VAL A 126 -3.97 19.62 6.18
N ASP A 127 -5.05 20.36 5.90
CA ASP A 127 -6.31 19.76 5.45
C ASP A 127 -6.12 18.90 4.19
N LYS A 128 -5.48 19.48 3.16
CA LYS A 128 -5.13 18.76 1.93
C LYS A 128 -4.22 17.56 2.17
N LEU A 129 -3.26 17.69 3.10
CA LEU A 129 -2.38 16.58 3.45
C LEU A 129 -3.18 15.42 4.05
N VAL A 130 -4.09 15.72 4.99
CA VAL A 130 -4.95 14.72 5.64
C VAL A 130 -5.87 14.05 4.62
N GLU A 131 -6.51 14.82 3.75
CA GLU A 131 -7.38 14.28 2.69
C GLU A 131 -6.64 13.27 1.81
N LYS A 132 -5.45 13.65 1.32
CA LYS A 132 -4.57 12.75 0.57
C LYS A 132 -4.19 11.52 1.38
N LEU A 133 -3.88 11.70 2.67
CA LEU A 133 -3.41 10.62 3.51
C LEU A 133 -4.49 9.57 3.75
N ILE A 134 -5.75 9.96 3.97
CA ILE A 134 -6.88 9.03 4.08
C ILE A 134 -7.03 8.25 2.76
N ASP A 135 -7.12 8.97 1.65
CA ASP A 135 -7.27 8.39 0.30
C ASP A 135 -6.17 7.38 -0.03
N ARG A 136 -4.90 7.77 0.13
CA ARG A 136 -3.76 6.89 -0.15
C ARG A 136 -3.69 5.71 0.82
N SER A 137 -4.07 5.89 2.09
CA SER A 137 -4.08 4.80 3.06
C SER A 137 -5.08 3.70 2.71
N ILE A 138 -6.25 4.06 2.15
CA ILE A 138 -7.22 3.09 1.65
C ILE A 138 -6.61 2.30 0.48
N LYS A 139 -6.00 2.98 -0.50
CA LYS A 139 -5.37 2.34 -1.66
C LYS A 139 -4.19 1.44 -1.27
N HIS A 140 -3.39 1.85 -0.29
CA HIS A 140 -2.27 1.02 0.19
C HIS A 140 -2.76 -0.22 0.95
N ASN A 141 -3.85 -0.11 1.72
CA ASN A 141 -4.47 -1.27 2.35
C ASN A 141 -5.03 -2.25 1.32
N GLU A 142 -5.75 -1.76 0.31
CA GLU A 142 -6.28 -2.57 -0.79
C GLU A 142 -5.15 -3.33 -1.53
N LEU A 143 -4.04 -2.64 -1.82
CA LEU A 143 -2.85 -3.28 -2.38
C LEU A 143 -2.36 -4.41 -1.47
N PHE A 144 -2.21 -4.17 -0.17
CA PHE A 144 -1.65 -5.15 0.76
C PHE A 144 -2.59 -6.33 1.01
N ASP A 145 -3.91 -6.12 1.02
CA ASP A 145 -4.88 -7.22 1.05
C ASP A 145 -4.74 -8.12 -0.18
N ASN A 146 -4.73 -7.54 -1.38
CA ASN A 146 -4.56 -8.30 -2.61
C ASN A 146 -3.22 -9.08 -2.65
N LEU A 147 -2.13 -8.48 -2.14
CA LEU A 147 -0.83 -9.13 -2.09
C LEU A 147 -0.78 -10.26 -1.06
N LYS A 148 -1.43 -10.13 0.10
CA LYS A 148 -1.51 -11.21 1.10
C LYS A 148 -2.24 -12.42 0.53
N ASP A 149 -3.33 -12.21 -0.20
CA ASP A 149 -4.08 -13.27 -0.85
C ASP A 149 -3.22 -13.95 -1.92
N LYS A 150 -2.54 -13.16 -2.77
CA LYS A 150 -1.66 -13.70 -3.81
C LYS A 150 -0.47 -14.48 -3.26
N PHE A 151 0.10 -14.03 -2.15
CA PHE A 151 1.28 -14.63 -1.52
C PHE A 151 0.94 -15.40 -0.24
N GLN A 152 -0.25 -16.01 -0.17
CA GLN A 152 -0.74 -16.72 1.01
C GLN A 152 0.19 -17.83 1.54
N GLU A 153 0.96 -18.47 0.65
CA GLU A 153 1.92 -19.53 0.99
C GLU A 153 3.30 -19.00 1.43
N GLN A 154 3.54 -17.69 1.29
CA GLN A 154 4.82 -17.05 1.62
C GLN A 154 4.72 -16.39 3.00
N THR A 155 4.76 -17.20 4.07
CA THR A 155 4.55 -16.75 5.46
C THR A 155 5.33 -15.49 5.83
N ASP A 156 6.63 -15.45 5.52
CA ASP A 156 7.47 -14.30 5.86
C ASP A 156 7.03 -13.02 5.13
N LEU A 157 6.75 -13.11 3.83
CA LEU A 157 6.26 -11.97 3.05
C LEU A 157 4.88 -11.53 3.55
N ARG A 158 3.99 -12.48 3.85
CA ARG A 158 2.65 -12.20 4.38
C ARG A 158 2.71 -11.44 5.70
N ASN A 159 3.55 -11.88 6.63
CA ASN A 159 3.78 -11.18 7.90
C ASN A 159 4.31 -9.75 7.69
N ARG A 160 5.14 -9.52 6.66
CA ARG A 160 5.59 -8.16 6.31
C ARG A 160 4.47 -7.32 5.70
N LEU A 161 3.58 -7.91 4.90
CA LEU A 161 2.44 -7.18 4.35
C LEU A 161 1.46 -6.79 5.47
N GLU A 162 1.19 -7.69 6.42
CA GLU A 162 0.40 -7.43 7.62
C GLU A 162 1.01 -6.30 8.47
N ALA A 163 2.31 -6.38 8.77
CA ALA A 163 3.02 -5.29 9.46
C ALA A 163 2.99 -3.97 8.66
N GLY A 164 2.94 -4.04 7.33
CA GLY A 164 2.72 -2.88 6.47
C GLY A 164 1.37 -2.21 6.70
N GLN A 165 0.30 -2.99 6.87
CA GLN A 165 -1.04 -2.49 7.19
C GLN A 165 -1.13 -1.94 8.61
N GLU A 166 -0.44 -2.57 9.57
CA GLU A 166 -0.30 -2.02 10.92
C GLU A 166 0.31 -0.62 10.87
N LYS A 167 1.37 -0.41 10.08
CA LYS A 167 1.96 0.92 9.88
C LYS A 167 1.03 1.92 9.20
N ILE A 168 0.12 1.47 8.33
CA ILE A 168 -0.93 2.35 7.81
C ILE A 168 -1.89 2.74 8.93
N SER A 169 -2.34 1.80 9.74
CA SER A 169 -3.23 2.05 10.88
C SER A 169 -2.62 3.04 11.89
N GLU A 170 -1.35 2.85 12.22
CA GLU A 170 -0.61 3.78 13.09
C GLU A 170 -0.60 5.20 12.50
N VAL A 171 -0.35 5.35 11.19
CA VAL A 171 -0.38 6.66 10.51
C VAL A 171 -1.78 7.27 10.51
N ILE A 172 -2.83 6.48 10.28
CA ILE A 172 -4.22 6.94 10.34
C ILE A 172 -4.59 7.42 11.76
N SER A 173 -4.07 6.76 12.81
CA SER A 173 -4.36 7.14 14.19
C SER A 173 -3.79 8.51 14.59
N GLU A 174 -2.84 9.06 13.84
CA GLU A 174 -2.32 10.42 14.04
C GLU A 174 -3.23 11.49 13.43
N ILE A 175 -4.14 11.13 12.52
CA ILE A 175 -5.00 12.07 11.81
C ILE A 175 -5.97 12.82 12.73
N PRO A 176 -6.70 12.16 13.66
CA PRO A 176 -7.68 12.86 14.50
C PRO A 176 -7.07 13.99 15.32
N GLN A 177 -5.79 13.88 15.70
CA GLN A 177 -5.06 14.92 16.42
C GLN A 177 -4.84 16.21 15.62
N ARG A 178 -5.09 16.17 14.30
CA ARG A 178 -4.99 17.32 13.40
C ARG A 178 -6.31 18.07 13.27
N PHE A 179 -7.41 17.58 13.86
CA PHE A 179 -8.71 18.24 13.84
C PHE A 179 -9.03 18.87 15.19
N GLU A 180 -9.80 19.96 15.18
CA GLU A 180 -10.29 20.57 16.43
C GLU A 180 -11.40 19.75 17.07
N ASN A 181 -12.18 19.02 16.27
CA ASN A 181 -13.27 18.17 16.74
C ASN A 181 -13.32 16.84 15.97
N ALA A 182 -13.77 15.79 16.65
CA ALA A 182 -13.84 14.46 16.08
C ALA A 182 -14.88 14.32 14.95
N THR A 183 -15.90 15.17 14.93
CA THR A 183 -16.98 15.14 13.93
C THR A 183 -16.48 15.51 12.54
N GLU A 184 -15.60 16.51 12.43
CA GLU A 184 -15.00 16.91 11.16
C GLU A 184 -14.15 15.80 10.56
N PHE A 185 -13.33 15.14 11.39
CA PHE A 185 -12.57 13.96 10.97
C PHE A 185 -13.49 12.82 10.50
N GLN A 186 -14.52 12.50 11.29
CA GLN A 186 -15.49 11.45 10.96
C GLN A 186 -16.18 11.71 9.62
N GLN A 187 -16.62 12.96 9.38
CA GLN A 187 -17.26 13.32 8.13
C GLN A 187 -16.31 13.12 6.94
N LYS A 188 -15.08 13.64 7.02
CA LYS A 188 -14.08 13.47 5.95
C LYS A 188 -13.76 12.00 5.68
N LEU A 189 -13.69 11.17 6.71
CA LEU A 189 -13.47 9.74 6.55
C LEU A 189 -14.66 9.05 5.87
N LEU A 190 -15.90 9.40 6.25
CA LEU A 190 -17.11 8.84 5.66
C LEU A 190 -17.25 9.21 4.19
N ASP A 191 -17.01 10.48 3.85
CA ASP A 191 -17.05 10.96 2.47
C ASP A 191 -16.08 10.14 1.60
N LYS A 192 -14.87 9.88 2.11
CA LYS A 192 -13.84 9.14 1.38
C LYS A 192 -14.10 7.65 1.21
N ILE A 193 -14.87 7.03 2.12
CA ILE A 193 -15.25 5.61 2.01
C ILE A 193 -16.42 5.43 1.03
N GLN A 194 -17.22 6.47 0.81
CA GLN A 194 -18.40 6.43 -0.07
C GLN A 194 -18.08 6.79 -1.53
N ASP A 195 -16.93 7.42 -1.78
CA ASP A 195 -16.36 7.71 -3.12
C ASP A 195 -15.78 6.47 -3.83
#